data_AF-A0A6V8CIL3-F1
#
_entry.id   AF-A0A6V8CIL3-F1
#
_cell.length_a   1.000
_cell.length_b   1.000
_cell.length_c   1.000
_cell.angle_alpha   90.00
_cell.angle_beta   90.00
_cell.angle_gamma   90.00
#
_symmetry.space_group_name_H-M   'P 1'
#
loop_
_entity.id
_entity.type
_entity.pdbx_description
1 polymer ?
#
loop_
_entity_poly.entity_id
_entity_poly.type
_entity_poly.pdbx_seq_one_letter_code
_entity_poly.pdbx_strand_id
1 'polypeptide(L)'
;YRRVEKNDLDLISRSTGASLINDVLSMREEDVGIFATSRQEQIGGVNYWILESQGKGATFVATGTTDEITAEVERCFDDAFGVACQMRSDPSVLPGAGAVYIALARSMRRFAETIPGREQLAIEAWADALEIVPRVLAENAGMDPTDSILSLTASQSKIGSTIGINHENKSFDCSVKRNVYDLFSVVSQIITGGNEAAISVLRIDDILWAQQDAEIPEDVQERLENPMA
;
A
#
# COMPACT_ATOMS: atom_id res chain seq x y z
N TYR A 1 5.91 -35.79 -3.59
CA TYR A 1 7.01 -34.83 -3.83
C TYR A 1 7.95 -34.84 -2.63
N ARG A 2 9.24 -34.53 -2.82
CA ARG A 2 10.25 -34.45 -1.75
C ARG A 2 10.88 -33.06 -1.78
N ARG A 3 11.34 -32.55 -0.63
CA ARG A 3 11.96 -31.21 -0.49
C ARG A 3 11.02 -30.07 -0.92
N VAL A 4 9.77 -30.14 -0.50
CA VAL A 4 8.80 -29.03 -0.66
C VAL A 4 9.12 -27.99 0.41
N GLU A 5 9.08 -26.71 0.04
CA GLU A 5 9.30 -25.60 0.98
C GLU A 5 8.25 -25.60 2.09
N LYS A 6 8.64 -25.11 3.28
CA LYS A 6 7.74 -25.13 4.43
C LYS A 6 6.47 -24.31 4.20
N ASN A 7 6.59 -23.14 3.56
CA ASN A 7 5.44 -22.28 3.26
C ASN A 7 4.43 -22.97 2.34
N ASP A 8 4.90 -23.75 1.37
CA ASP A 8 4.03 -24.52 0.47
C ASP A 8 3.36 -25.69 1.21
N LEU A 9 4.07 -26.35 2.13
CA LEU A 9 3.48 -27.37 2.99
C LEU A 9 2.38 -26.80 3.89
N ASP A 10 2.61 -25.63 4.48
CA ASP A 10 1.61 -24.92 5.28
C ASP A 10 0.39 -24.52 4.42
N LEU A 11 0.61 -24.08 3.17
CA LEU A 11 -0.46 -23.75 2.24
C LEU A 11 -1.29 -24.98 1.86
N ILE A 12 -0.63 -26.09 1.53
CA ILE A 12 -1.29 -27.36 1.23
C ILE A 12 -2.12 -27.80 2.43
N SER A 13 -1.55 -27.82 3.63
CA SER A 13 -2.23 -28.14 4.89
C SER A 13 -3.52 -27.31 5.07
N ARG A 14 -3.44 -25.98 4.91
CA ARG A 14 -4.62 -25.09 5.02
C ARG A 14 -5.66 -25.30 3.92
N SER A 15 -5.21 -25.63 2.71
CA SER A 15 -6.08 -25.84 1.56
C SER A 15 -6.81 -27.19 1.61
N THR A 16 -6.15 -28.25 2.10
CA THR A 16 -6.71 -29.61 2.13
C THR A 16 -7.28 -30.02 3.49
N GLY A 17 -6.96 -29.26 4.55
CA GLY A 17 -7.25 -29.63 5.93
C GLY A 17 -6.33 -30.71 6.49
N ALA A 18 -5.19 -30.99 5.85
CA ALA A 18 -4.23 -31.99 6.32
C ALA A 18 -3.42 -31.46 7.52
N SER A 19 -3.02 -32.34 8.43
CA SER A 19 -2.06 -32.01 9.49
C SER A 19 -0.63 -32.25 9.03
N LEU A 20 0.30 -31.38 9.41
CA LEU A 20 1.74 -31.60 9.19
C LEU A 20 2.29 -32.51 10.28
N ILE A 21 2.75 -33.70 9.88
CA ILE A 21 3.26 -34.74 10.79
C ILE A 21 4.73 -35.04 10.49
N ASN A 22 5.52 -35.18 11.55
CA ASN A 22 6.94 -35.53 11.46
C ASN A 22 7.20 -37.04 11.53
N ASP A 23 6.33 -37.80 12.20
CA ASP A 23 6.44 -39.25 12.36
C ASP A 23 5.24 -39.98 11.73
N VAL A 24 5.52 -40.82 10.74
CA VAL A 24 4.51 -41.61 10.00
C VAL A 24 3.75 -42.57 10.92
N LEU A 25 4.38 -43.08 11.99
CA LEU A 25 3.70 -44.01 12.93
C LEU A 25 2.67 -43.31 13.81
N SER A 26 2.76 -41.99 13.96
CA SER A 26 1.81 -41.18 14.73
C SER A 26 0.59 -40.71 13.94
N MET A 27 0.56 -41.01 12.63
CA MET A 27 -0.46 -40.55 11.71
C MET A 27 -1.83 -41.16 11.98
N ARG A 28 -2.87 -40.32 11.94
CA ARG A 28 -4.27 -40.73 12.07
C ARG A 28 -5.03 -40.44 10.77
N GLU A 29 -6.21 -41.03 10.64
CA GLU A 29 -7.09 -40.79 9.49
C GLU A 29 -7.53 -39.31 9.40
N GLU A 30 -7.71 -38.66 10.55
CA GLU A 30 -8.06 -37.23 10.66
C GLU A 30 -6.98 -36.28 10.12
N ASP A 31 -5.75 -36.75 9.99
CA ASP A 31 -4.64 -35.93 9.50
C ASP A 31 -4.55 -35.90 7.97
N VAL A 32 -5.30 -36.76 7.28
CA VAL A 32 -5.32 -36.84 5.81
C VAL A 32 -6.22 -35.76 5.23
N GLY A 33 -5.63 -34.85 4.46
CA GLY A 33 -6.38 -33.82 3.76
C GLY A 33 -7.11 -34.32 2.51
N ILE A 34 -8.15 -33.57 2.12
CA ILE A 34 -8.95 -33.84 0.92
C ILE A 34 -8.62 -32.79 -0.14
N PHE A 35 -8.43 -33.24 -1.38
CA PHE A 35 -8.25 -32.37 -2.55
C PHE A 35 -9.11 -32.85 -3.71
N ALA A 36 -9.44 -31.94 -4.62
CA ALA A 36 -10.29 -32.22 -5.78
C ALA A 36 -9.47 -32.82 -6.92
N THR A 37 -8.41 -32.14 -7.34
CA THR A 37 -7.55 -32.61 -8.43
C THR A 37 -6.08 -32.35 -8.11
N SER A 38 -5.22 -33.14 -8.74
CA SER A 38 -3.79 -32.90 -8.74
C SER A 38 -3.24 -33.14 -10.13
N ARG A 39 -2.49 -32.18 -10.65
CA ARG A 39 -1.85 -32.27 -11.96
C ARG A 39 -0.44 -31.69 -11.93
N GLN A 40 0.33 -32.03 -12.94
CA GLN A 40 1.62 -31.40 -13.20
C GLN A 40 1.50 -30.62 -14.50
N GLU A 41 1.97 -29.38 -14.49
CA GLU A 41 1.87 -28.47 -15.62
C GLU A 41 3.19 -27.72 -15.79
N GLN A 42 3.63 -27.53 -17.04
CA GLN A 42 4.85 -26.79 -17.32
C GLN A 42 4.49 -25.35 -17.69
N ILE A 43 4.95 -24.39 -16.89
CA ILE A 43 4.72 -22.96 -17.10
C ILE A 43 6.10 -22.29 -17.15
N GLY A 44 6.40 -21.55 -18.21
CA GLY A 44 7.68 -20.83 -18.34
C GLY A 44 8.93 -21.73 -18.28
N GLY A 45 8.81 -22.99 -18.70
CA GLY A 45 9.90 -23.98 -18.62
C GLY A 45 10.06 -24.66 -17.26
N VAL A 46 9.35 -24.20 -16.23
CA VAL A 46 9.33 -24.79 -14.88
C VAL A 46 8.15 -25.75 -14.76
N ASN A 47 8.38 -26.91 -14.14
CA ASN A 47 7.34 -27.88 -13.87
C ASN A 47 6.68 -27.59 -12.52
N TYR A 48 5.42 -27.16 -12.54
CA TYR A 48 4.61 -26.92 -11.37
C TYR A 48 3.77 -28.15 -11.02
N TRP A 49 3.70 -28.46 -9.74
CA TRP A 49 2.71 -29.37 -9.20
C TRP A 49 1.53 -28.55 -8.69
N ILE A 50 0.38 -28.70 -9.35
CA ILE A 50 -0.83 -27.93 -9.04
C ILE A 50 -1.79 -28.87 -8.31
N LEU A 51 -2.19 -28.45 -7.12
CA LEU A 51 -3.19 -29.12 -6.29
C LEU A 51 -4.39 -28.19 -6.14
N GLU A 52 -5.57 -28.67 -6.51
CA GLU A 52 -6.82 -27.94 -6.38
C GLU A 52 -7.64 -28.53 -5.23
N SER A 53 -8.07 -27.68 -4.30
CA SER A 53 -8.87 -28.05 -3.14
C SER A 53 -9.95 -26.99 -2.87
N GLN A 54 -10.90 -27.30 -2.00
CA GLN A 54 -12.00 -26.39 -1.62
C GLN A 54 -11.73 -25.60 -0.33
N GLY A 55 -10.52 -25.73 0.23
CA GLY A 55 -10.17 -25.09 1.49
C GLY A 55 -9.60 -23.67 1.32
N LYS A 56 -8.92 -23.20 2.36
CA LYS A 56 -8.44 -21.81 2.44
C LYS A 56 -6.97 -21.75 2.07
N GLY A 57 -6.70 -21.55 0.79
CA GLY A 57 -5.36 -21.36 0.26
C GLY A 57 -5.40 -21.22 -1.26
N ALA A 58 -4.62 -20.31 -1.81
CA ALA A 58 -4.49 -20.12 -3.25
C ALA A 58 -3.05 -19.69 -3.57
N THR A 59 -2.57 -20.09 -4.74
CA THR A 59 -1.29 -19.65 -5.29
C THR A 59 -1.56 -18.76 -6.48
N PHE A 60 -0.96 -17.57 -6.49
CA PHE A 60 -0.93 -16.69 -7.64
C PHE A 60 0.37 -16.93 -8.40
N VAL A 61 0.30 -17.11 -9.72
CA VAL A 61 1.47 -17.30 -10.58
C VAL A 61 1.54 -16.12 -11.55
N ALA A 62 2.48 -15.21 -11.33
CA ALA A 62 2.78 -14.12 -12.24
C ALA A 62 3.76 -14.60 -13.33
N THR A 63 3.52 -14.19 -14.57
CA THR A 63 4.45 -14.43 -15.69
C THR A 63 4.77 -13.10 -16.36
N GLY A 64 6.03 -12.93 -16.75
CA GLY A 64 6.53 -11.69 -17.35
C GLY A 64 7.66 -11.98 -18.33
N THR A 65 8.00 -10.99 -19.15
CA THR A 65 9.11 -11.10 -20.11
C THR A 65 10.48 -10.90 -19.47
N THR A 66 10.52 -10.26 -18.30
CA THR A 66 11.71 -9.97 -17.50
C THR A 66 11.36 -10.11 -16.02
N ASP A 67 12.36 -10.38 -15.19
CA ASP A 67 12.17 -10.52 -13.74
C ASP A 67 11.62 -9.22 -13.12
N GLU A 68 12.01 -8.07 -13.66
CA GLU A 68 11.51 -6.76 -13.23
C GLU A 68 10.00 -6.60 -13.49
N ILE A 69 9.51 -7.05 -14.65
CA ILE A 69 8.07 -6.99 -14.98
C ILE A 69 7.29 -7.94 -14.08
N THR A 70 7.81 -9.15 -13.83
CA THR A 70 7.14 -10.10 -12.94
C THR A 70 7.05 -9.58 -11.52
N ALA A 71 8.13 -8.97 -10.99
CA ALA A 71 8.13 -8.35 -9.68
C ALA A 71 7.13 -7.18 -9.59
N GLU A 72 6.97 -6.41 -10.66
CA GLU A 72 5.98 -5.32 -10.70
C GLU A 72 4.54 -5.84 -10.73
N VAL A 73 4.27 -6.95 -11.44
CA VAL A 73 2.96 -7.61 -11.43
C VAL A 73 2.63 -8.15 -10.04
N GLU A 74 3.60 -8.75 -9.37
CA GLU A 74 3.45 -9.23 -7.98
C GLU A 74 3.12 -8.07 -7.03
N ARG A 75 3.87 -6.97 -7.09
CA ARG A 75 3.58 -5.76 -6.29
C ARG A 75 2.20 -5.19 -6.56
N CYS A 76 1.82 -5.04 -7.83
CA CYS A 76 0.48 -4.56 -8.21
C CYS A 76 -0.62 -5.46 -7.65
N PHE A 77 -0.42 -6.79 -7.68
CA PHE A 77 -1.37 -7.74 -7.14
C PHE A 77 -1.47 -7.62 -5.62
N ASP A 78 -0.34 -7.52 -4.92
CA ASP A 78 -0.29 -7.37 -3.47
C ASP A 78 -0.99 -6.07 -3.01
N ASP A 79 -0.78 -4.96 -3.71
CA ASP A 79 -1.47 -3.70 -3.44
C ASP A 79 -2.99 -3.84 -3.60
N ALA A 80 -3.44 -4.43 -4.71
CA ALA A 80 -4.87 -4.66 -4.97
C ALA A 80 -5.49 -5.64 -3.96
N PHE A 81 -4.77 -6.71 -3.62
CA PHE A 81 -5.21 -7.72 -2.68
C PHE A 81 -5.27 -7.17 -1.24
N GLY A 82 -4.30 -6.33 -0.86
CA GLY A 82 -4.29 -5.60 0.41
C GLY A 82 -5.54 -4.72 0.56
N VAL A 83 -5.88 -3.98 -0.50
CA VAL A 83 -7.12 -3.18 -0.54
C VAL A 83 -8.37 -4.07 -0.39
N ALA A 84 -8.46 -5.19 -1.10
CA ALA A 84 -9.58 -6.12 -1.00
C ALA A 84 -9.70 -6.72 0.43
N CYS A 85 -8.57 -7.06 1.06
CA CYS A 85 -8.53 -7.54 2.43
C CYS A 85 -9.02 -6.49 3.43
N GLN A 86 -8.60 -5.24 3.26
CA GLN A 86 -9.02 -4.13 4.10
C GLN A 86 -10.53 -3.85 3.95
N MET A 87 -11.04 -3.89 2.72
CA MET A 87 -12.46 -3.72 2.40
C MET A 87 -13.35 -4.77 3.09
N ARG A 88 -12.84 -6.00 3.29
CA ARG A 88 -13.56 -7.04 4.02
C ARG A 88 -13.74 -6.69 5.50
N SER A 89 -12.77 -5.98 6.09
CA SER A 89 -12.81 -5.56 7.50
C SER A 89 -13.66 -4.28 7.69
N ASP A 90 -13.49 -3.31 6.80
CA ASP A 90 -14.27 -2.07 6.77
C ASP A 90 -14.62 -1.72 5.30
N PRO A 91 -15.89 -1.91 4.88
CA PRO A 91 -16.33 -1.64 3.51
C PRO A 91 -16.64 -0.17 3.23
N SER A 92 -16.29 0.75 4.14
CA SER A 92 -16.56 2.17 3.97
C SER A 92 -15.69 2.78 2.86
N VAL A 93 -16.34 3.44 1.90
CA VAL A 93 -15.70 4.04 0.72
C VAL A 93 -15.97 5.53 0.61
N LEU A 94 -15.05 6.22 -0.05
CA LEU A 94 -15.08 7.65 -0.33
C LEU A 94 -14.99 7.89 -1.85
N PRO A 95 -15.48 9.03 -2.36
CA PRO A 95 -15.28 9.41 -3.75
C PRO A 95 -13.79 9.56 -4.07
N GLY A 96 -13.29 8.77 -5.03
CA GLY A 96 -11.88 8.75 -5.39
C GLY A 96 -11.47 9.86 -6.36
N ALA A 97 -10.35 9.64 -7.08
CA ALA A 97 -9.82 10.54 -8.10
C ALA A 97 -9.52 11.97 -7.61
N GLY A 98 -9.02 12.09 -6.38
CA GLY A 98 -8.70 13.39 -5.78
C GLY A 98 -9.90 14.14 -5.20
N ALA A 99 -11.13 13.64 -5.39
CA ALA A 99 -12.36 14.32 -4.98
C ALA A 99 -12.43 14.54 -3.46
N VAL A 100 -12.13 13.51 -2.68
CA VAL A 100 -12.12 13.57 -1.21
C VAL A 100 -11.17 14.64 -0.67
N TYR A 101 -9.97 14.77 -1.25
CA TYR A 101 -8.95 15.71 -0.79
C TYR A 101 -9.37 17.17 -1.01
N ILE A 102 -9.94 17.49 -2.18
CA ILE A 102 -10.51 18.82 -2.45
C ILE A 102 -11.67 19.13 -1.50
N ALA A 103 -12.53 18.14 -1.23
CA ALA A 103 -13.67 18.33 -0.35
C ALA A 103 -13.22 18.64 1.08
N LEU A 104 -12.21 17.91 1.58
CA LEU A 104 -11.59 18.15 2.89
C LEU A 104 -10.91 19.51 2.94
N ALA A 105 -10.09 19.87 1.94
CA ALA A 105 -9.43 21.17 1.87
C ALA A 105 -10.44 22.33 1.94
N ARG A 106 -11.54 22.25 1.17
CA ARG A 106 -12.64 23.24 1.22
C ARG A 106 -13.34 23.29 2.57
N SER A 107 -13.52 22.14 3.23
CA SER A 107 -14.10 22.09 4.57
C SER A 107 -13.18 22.77 5.60
N MET A 108 -11.88 22.50 5.51
CA MET A 108 -10.88 23.07 6.42
C MET A 108 -10.70 24.56 6.24
N ARG A 109 -10.72 25.08 5.01
CA ARG A 109 -10.69 26.55 4.79
C ARG A 109 -11.89 27.26 5.41
N ARG A 110 -13.10 26.68 5.28
CA ARG A 110 -14.30 27.21 5.96
C ARG A 110 -14.19 27.13 7.48
N PHE A 111 -13.58 26.07 8.00
CA PHE A 111 -13.31 25.96 9.43
C PHE A 111 -12.27 27.01 9.88
N ALA A 112 -11.23 27.27 9.09
CA ALA A 112 -10.20 28.27 9.36
C ALA A 112 -10.80 29.67 9.55
N GLU A 113 -11.79 30.07 8.75
CA GLU A 113 -12.51 31.35 8.88
C GLU A 113 -13.15 31.56 10.26
N THR A 114 -13.43 30.48 11.01
CA THR A 114 -14.01 30.55 12.36
C THR A 114 -12.97 30.67 13.47
N ILE A 115 -11.69 30.48 13.16
CA ILE A 115 -10.59 30.47 14.13
C ILE A 115 -9.83 31.80 14.02
N PRO A 116 -9.83 32.65 15.06
CA PRO A 116 -9.05 33.87 15.05
C PRO A 116 -7.57 33.57 15.36
N GLY A 117 -6.65 34.29 14.72
CA GLY A 117 -5.24 34.29 15.09
C GLY A 117 -4.33 33.59 14.08
N ARG A 118 -3.20 33.08 14.56
CA ARG A 118 -2.16 32.47 13.71
C ARG A 118 -2.51 31.04 13.32
N GLU A 119 -3.34 30.40 14.12
CA GLU A 119 -3.86 29.06 13.94
C GLU A 119 -4.67 28.96 12.63
N GLN A 120 -5.36 30.03 12.23
CA GLN A 120 -6.02 30.11 10.93
C GLN A 120 -5.05 29.81 9.78
N LEU A 121 -3.87 30.44 9.78
CA LEU A 121 -2.85 30.26 8.73
C LEU A 121 -2.34 28.82 8.69
N ALA A 122 -2.22 28.16 9.85
CA ALA A 122 -1.81 26.76 9.91
C ALA A 122 -2.88 25.83 9.33
N ILE A 123 -4.17 26.10 9.59
CA ILE A 123 -5.29 25.34 9.02
C ILE A 123 -5.37 25.53 7.50
N GLU A 124 -5.18 26.76 7.02
CA GLU A 124 -5.14 27.05 5.57
C GLU A 124 -3.97 26.34 4.90
N ALA A 125 -2.77 26.39 5.48
CA ALA A 125 -1.61 25.66 4.96
C ALA A 125 -1.83 24.14 4.94
N TRP A 126 -2.52 23.59 5.94
CA TRP A 126 -2.89 22.18 5.96
C TRP A 126 -3.90 21.83 4.85
N ALA A 127 -4.87 22.71 4.59
CA ALA A 127 -5.79 22.56 3.47
C ALA A 127 -5.06 22.60 2.13
N ASP A 128 -4.08 23.49 1.97
CA ASP A 128 -3.23 23.55 0.77
C ASP A 128 -2.41 22.26 0.60
N ALA A 129 -1.90 21.69 1.71
CA ALA A 129 -1.17 20.43 1.68
C ALA A 129 -2.03 19.27 1.17
N LEU A 130 -3.32 19.21 1.52
CA LEU A 130 -4.21 18.18 0.96
C LEU A 130 -4.37 18.29 -0.57
N GLU A 131 -4.26 19.49 -1.14
CA GLU A 131 -4.39 19.69 -2.58
C GLU A 131 -3.20 19.18 -3.38
N ILE A 132 -2.10 18.77 -2.72
CA ILE A 132 -0.95 18.19 -3.43
C ILE A 132 -1.33 16.91 -4.19
N VAL A 133 -2.19 16.08 -3.61
CA VAL A 133 -2.61 14.81 -4.21
C VAL A 133 -3.34 15.05 -5.54
N PRO A 134 -4.45 15.83 -5.60
CA PRO A 134 -5.10 16.14 -6.87
C PRO A 134 -4.21 16.97 -7.81
N ARG A 135 -3.28 17.79 -7.30
CA ARG A 135 -2.35 18.56 -8.13
C ARG A 135 -1.40 17.64 -8.90
N VAL A 136 -0.81 16.66 -8.22
CA VAL A 136 0.08 15.66 -8.84
C VAL A 136 -0.69 14.76 -9.79
N LEU A 137 -1.94 14.38 -9.46
CA LEU A 137 -2.79 13.63 -10.39
C LEU A 137 -3.07 14.40 -11.68
N ALA A 138 -3.33 15.71 -11.59
CA ALA A 138 -3.53 16.56 -12.76
C ALA A 138 -2.26 16.70 -13.59
N GLU A 139 -1.11 16.89 -12.94
CA GLU A 139 0.20 16.97 -13.59
C GLU A 139 0.53 15.68 -14.36
N ASN A 140 0.35 14.52 -13.72
CA ASN A 140 0.56 13.21 -14.34
C ASN A 140 -0.40 12.93 -15.50
N ALA A 141 -1.61 13.52 -15.47
CA ALA A 141 -2.55 13.50 -16.60
C ALA A 141 -2.20 14.50 -17.72
N GLY A 142 -1.14 15.29 -17.55
CA GLY A 142 -0.73 16.34 -18.48
C GLY A 142 -1.76 17.48 -18.57
N MET A 143 -2.34 17.86 -17.44
CA MET A 143 -3.21 19.03 -17.26
C MET A 143 -2.46 20.13 -16.51
N ASP A 144 -2.87 21.39 -16.64
CA ASP A 144 -2.33 22.45 -15.79
C ASP A 144 -2.79 22.23 -14.34
N PRO A 145 -1.87 22.05 -13.37
CA PRO A 145 -2.27 21.69 -12.02
C PRO A 145 -3.01 22.84 -11.31
N THR A 146 -2.70 24.09 -11.61
CA THR A 146 -3.31 25.25 -10.95
C THR A 146 -4.75 25.44 -11.43
N ASP A 147 -4.96 25.46 -12.73
CA ASP A 147 -6.30 25.56 -13.34
C ASP A 147 -7.17 24.35 -12.94
N SER A 148 -6.55 23.18 -12.78
CA SER A 148 -7.26 21.96 -12.36
C SER A 148 -7.79 22.07 -10.93
N ILE A 149 -6.98 22.53 -9.98
CA ILE A 149 -7.42 22.72 -8.59
C ILE A 149 -8.52 23.78 -8.49
N LEU A 150 -8.38 24.89 -9.22
CA LEU A 150 -9.40 25.94 -9.27
C LEU A 150 -10.73 25.41 -9.84
N SER A 151 -10.66 24.67 -10.95
CA SER A 151 -11.82 24.12 -11.63
C SER A 151 -12.52 23.03 -10.81
N LEU A 152 -11.75 22.15 -10.15
CA LEU A 152 -12.28 21.14 -9.22
C LEU A 152 -13.00 21.80 -8.05
N THR A 153 -12.38 22.80 -7.42
CA THR A 153 -12.94 23.52 -6.28
C THR A 153 -14.25 24.23 -6.65
N ALA A 154 -14.27 24.88 -7.81
CA ALA A 154 -15.47 25.53 -8.34
C ALA A 154 -16.57 24.51 -8.65
N SER A 155 -16.21 23.37 -9.28
CA SER A 155 -17.15 22.31 -9.64
C SER A 155 -17.75 21.65 -8.41
N GLN A 156 -16.94 21.29 -7.41
CA GLN A 156 -17.47 20.72 -6.18
C GLN A 156 -18.31 21.69 -5.36
N SER A 157 -18.09 23.00 -5.50
CA SER A 157 -18.95 24.02 -4.86
C SER A 157 -20.33 24.13 -5.46
N LYS A 158 -20.49 23.76 -6.73
CA LYS A 158 -21.78 23.78 -7.44
C LYS A 158 -22.49 22.43 -7.44
N ILE A 159 -21.74 21.36 -7.67
CA ILE A 159 -22.28 20.03 -8.00
C ILE A 159 -22.19 19.07 -6.81
N GLY A 160 -21.17 19.22 -5.97
CA GLY A 160 -20.96 18.40 -4.77
C GLY A 160 -19.58 17.76 -4.69
N SER A 161 -19.26 17.19 -3.53
CA SER A 161 -17.93 16.67 -3.18
C SER A 161 -17.49 15.40 -3.93
N THR A 162 -18.31 14.89 -4.85
CA THR A 162 -18.01 13.68 -5.63
C THR A 162 -17.29 13.96 -6.94
N ILE A 163 -17.07 15.24 -7.29
CA ILE A 163 -16.35 15.61 -8.51
C ILE A 163 -14.85 15.44 -8.30
N GLY A 164 -14.22 14.64 -9.15
CA GLY A 164 -12.79 14.37 -9.17
C GLY A 164 -12.21 14.47 -10.59
N ILE A 165 -10.91 14.20 -10.71
CA ILE A 165 -10.19 14.29 -11.98
C ILE A 165 -10.56 13.11 -12.88
N ASN A 166 -10.80 13.40 -14.15
CA ASN A 166 -10.88 12.40 -15.21
C ASN A 166 -9.67 12.52 -16.13
N HIS A 167 -8.72 11.60 -15.96
CA HIS A 167 -7.48 11.60 -16.73
C HIS A 167 -7.69 11.18 -18.20
N GLU A 168 -8.73 10.41 -18.51
CA GLU A 168 -8.98 9.88 -19.87
C GLU A 168 -9.35 10.99 -20.86
N ASN A 169 -10.19 11.92 -20.42
CA ASN A 169 -10.71 13.03 -21.23
C ASN A 169 -10.23 14.41 -20.74
N LYS A 170 -9.37 14.43 -19.71
CA LYS A 170 -8.87 15.65 -19.06
C LYS A 170 -9.99 16.59 -18.59
N SER A 171 -11.05 16.01 -18.00
CA SER A 171 -12.20 16.74 -17.45
C SER A 171 -12.38 16.55 -15.94
N PHE A 172 -13.44 17.13 -15.38
CA PHE A 172 -13.84 16.97 -13.99
C PHE A 172 -15.23 16.35 -13.91
N ASP A 173 -15.29 15.08 -13.50
CA ASP A 173 -16.51 14.27 -13.52
C ASP A 173 -16.80 13.66 -12.15
N CYS A 174 -18.03 13.18 -11.95
CA CYS A 174 -18.41 12.47 -10.73
C CYS A 174 -17.70 11.11 -10.64
N SER A 175 -16.80 10.95 -9.68
CA SER A 175 -16.01 9.72 -9.49
C SER A 175 -16.89 8.52 -9.13
N VAL A 176 -17.94 8.74 -8.33
CA VAL A 176 -18.94 7.72 -7.97
C VAL A 176 -19.65 7.16 -9.21
N LYS A 177 -20.04 8.01 -10.17
CA LYS A 177 -20.68 7.55 -11.42
C LYS A 177 -19.72 6.75 -12.30
N ARG A 178 -18.41 6.96 -12.13
CA ARG A 178 -17.33 6.25 -12.83
C ARG A 178 -16.85 5.01 -12.07
N ASN A 179 -17.46 4.68 -10.94
CA ASN A 179 -17.03 3.60 -10.03
C ASN A 179 -15.58 3.73 -9.54
N VAL A 180 -15.11 4.97 -9.36
CA VAL A 180 -13.77 5.25 -8.80
C VAL A 180 -13.93 5.63 -7.34
N TYR A 181 -13.49 4.74 -6.46
CA TYR A 181 -13.61 4.86 -5.01
C TYR A 181 -12.26 4.70 -4.33
N ASP A 182 -12.04 5.46 -3.26
CA ASP A 182 -10.97 5.23 -2.31
C ASP A 182 -11.55 4.60 -1.04
N LEU A 183 -10.78 3.77 -0.34
CA LEU A 183 -11.21 3.24 0.95
C LEU A 183 -11.05 4.29 2.04
N PHE A 184 -12.05 4.41 2.91
CA PHE A 184 -12.00 5.31 4.06
C PHE A 184 -10.79 5.03 4.95
N SER A 185 -10.55 3.75 5.26
CA SER A 185 -9.45 3.33 6.14
C SER A 185 -8.08 3.73 5.58
N VAL A 186 -7.86 3.57 4.27
CA VAL A 186 -6.62 3.96 3.59
C VAL A 186 -6.42 5.49 3.62
N VAL A 187 -7.45 6.25 3.24
CA VAL A 187 -7.37 7.73 3.26
C VAL A 187 -7.13 8.26 4.67
N SER A 188 -7.79 7.68 5.67
CA SER A 188 -7.60 8.03 7.08
C SER A 188 -6.16 7.76 7.55
N GLN A 189 -5.58 6.62 7.17
CA GLN A 189 -4.19 6.29 7.48
C GLN A 189 -3.20 7.23 6.80
N ILE A 190 -3.42 7.58 5.52
CA ILE A 190 -2.58 8.53 4.79
C ILE A 190 -2.55 9.88 5.52
N ILE A 191 -3.71 10.42 5.88
CA ILE A 191 -3.81 11.71 6.57
C ILE A 191 -3.16 11.65 7.95
N THR A 192 -3.42 10.59 8.71
CA THR A 192 -2.87 10.42 10.06
C THR A 192 -1.35 10.30 10.02
N GLY A 193 -0.81 9.42 9.18
CA GLY A 193 0.64 9.22 9.05
C GLY A 193 1.35 10.47 8.52
N GLY A 194 0.76 11.16 7.54
CA GLY A 194 1.29 12.43 7.04
C GLY A 194 1.36 13.50 8.12
N ASN A 195 0.32 13.60 8.96
CA ASN A 195 0.29 14.53 10.09
C ASN A 195 1.32 14.18 11.16
N GLU A 196 1.44 12.91 11.54
CA GLU A 196 2.42 12.47 12.53
C GLU A 196 3.86 12.73 12.07
N ALA A 197 4.16 12.46 10.80
CA ALA A 197 5.45 12.75 10.20
C ALA A 197 5.75 14.26 10.21
N ALA A 198 4.79 15.09 9.76
CA ALA A 198 4.96 16.54 9.74
C ALA A 198 5.18 17.11 11.14
N ILE A 199 4.39 16.66 12.13
CA ILE A 199 4.55 17.07 13.54
C ILE A 199 5.92 16.64 14.06
N SER A 200 6.38 15.43 13.73
CA SER A 200 7.68 14.94 14.20
C SER A 200 8.82 15.80 13.68
N VAL A 201 8.78 16.19 12.41
CA VAL A 201 9.80 17.06 11.80
C VAL A 201 9.72 18.48 12.32
N LEU A 202 8.52 19.08 12.40
CA LEU A 202 8.33 20.46 12.83
C LEU A 202 8.69 20.72 14.30
N ARG A 203 8.75 19.66 15.12
CA ARG A 203 9.12 19.73 16.53
C ARG A 203 10.64 19.66 16.77
N ILE A 204 11.43 19.43 15.72
CA ILE A 204 12.89 19.40 15.81
C ILE A 204 13.39 20.84 15.77
N ASP A 205 13.97 21.29 16.88
CA ASP A 205 14.52 22.63 16.99
C ASP A 205 16.00 22.68 16.54
N ASP A 206 16.73 21.57 16.71
CA ASP A 206 18.15 21.44 16.35
C ASP A 206 18.53 19.98 16.03
N ILE A 207 19.52 19.79 15.14
CA ILE A 207 20.03 18.48 14.74
C ILE A 207 21.51 18.40 15.10
N LEU A 208 21.82 17.59 16.12
CA LEU A 208 23.19 17.34 16.54
C LEU A 208 23.72 16.09 15.85
N TRP A 209 24.74 16.27 15.01
CA TRP A 209 25.43 15.16 14.37
C TRP A 209 26.52 14.67 15.33
N ALA A 210 26.39 13.42 15.79
CA ALA A 210 27.48 12.78 16.51
C ALA A 210 28.62 12.49 15.52
N GLN A 211 29.83 12.97 15.81
CA GLN A 211 31.01 12.43 15.14
C GLN A 211 31.15 10.99 15.63
N GLN A 212 31.07 10.02 14.72
CA GLN A 212 31.62 8.70 15.00
C GLN A 212 33.12 8.92 15.18
N ASP A 213 33.62 8.66 16.39
CA ASP A 213 35.05 8.52 16.60
C ASP A 213 35.56 7.48 15.60
N ALA A 214 36.74 7.73 15.02
CA ALA A 214 37.36 6.77 14.13
C ALA A 214 37.64 5.48 14.91
N GLU A 215 36.77 4.49 14.78
CA GLU A 215 37.00 3.16 15.29
C GLU A 215 38.20 2.59 14.54
N ILE A 216 39.24 2.20 15.30
CA ILE A 216 40.36 1.46 14.73
C ILE A 216 39.76 0.11 14.31
N PRO A 217 39.88 -0.31 13.04
CA PRO A 217 39.43 -1.63 12.60
C PRO A 217 39.94 -2.72 13.55
N GLU A 218 39.08 -3.68 13.92
CA GLU A 218 39.39 -4.69 14.95
C GLU A 218 40.70 -5.44 14.66
N ASP A 219 41.04 -5.64 13.38
CA ASP A 219 42.28 -6.27 12.93
C ASP A 219 43.53 -5.42 13.22
N VAL A 220 43.41 -4.09 13.17
CA VAL A 220 44.48 -3.16 13.54
C VAL A 220 44.59 -3.05 15.05
N GLN A 221 43.46 -3.11 15.76
CA GLN A 221 43.43 -3.09 17.23
C GLN A 221 44.04 -4.37 17.83
N GLU A 222 43.74 -5.54 17.28
CA GLU A 222 44.38 -6.82 17.66
C GLU A 222 45.90 -6.80 17.41
N ARG A 223 46.37 -6.19 16.32
CA ARG A 223 47.81 -6.06 16.02
C ARG A 223 48.54 -5.08 16.93
N LEU A 224 47.83 -4.06 17.43
CA LEU A 224 48.36 -3.12 18.41
C LEU A 224 48.40 -3.73 19.83
N GLU A 225 47.41 -4.55 20.19
CA GLU A 225 47.34 -5.24 21.47
C GLU A 225 48.26 -6.47 21.53
N ASN A 226 48.59 -7.07 20.39
CA ASN A 226 49.45 -8.24 20.29
C ASN A 226 50.59 -8.06 19.27
N PRO A 227 51.56 -7.17 19.55
CA PRO A 227 52.57 -6.74 18.57
C PRO A 227 53.63 -7.80 18.20
N MET A 228 53.52 -9.04 18.68
CA MET A 228 54.51 -10.12 18.44
C MET A 228 53.90 -11.47 18.03
N ALA A 229 52.76 -11.49 17.32
CA ALA A 229 52.30 -12.67 16.57
C ALA A 229 52.63 -12.55 15.07
#